data_AF-A0A7S1QW75-F1
#
_entry.id   AF-A0A7S1QW75-F1
#
_cell.length_a   1.000
_cell.length_b   1.000
_cell.length_c   1.000
_cell.angle_alpha   90.00
_cell.angle_beta   90.00
_cell.angle_gamma   90.00
#
_symmetry.space_group_name_H-M   'P 1'
#
loop_
_entity.id
_entity.type
_entity.pdbx_description
1 polymer ?
#
loop_
_entity_poly.entity_id
_entity_poly.type
_entity_poly.pdbx_seq_one_letter_code
_entity_poly.pdbx_strand_id
1 'polypeptide(L)'
;MPWKRMADEAFKRRDYWQAMQHYGTRLEELGVKVRFCTEEAEEEGEADETEATQDDAAARPRGIDQVPEAAKVLSNCAACFAKVRDFKSSLAFARKASELAPRWSKPWSRIGVAAWQLDDSARAEAVEACAKAVEMEPSRENVASLLSYAAQMEGPSVDEAHMHKEKGNEATRTRELGLAVAMYTIAIARLPGLPE
;
A
#
# COMPACT_ATOMS: atom_id res chain seq x y z
N MET A 1 -17.44 -2.02 -18.02
CA MET A 1 -16.78 -3.34 -18.12
C MET A 1 -17.56 -4.36 -17.31
N PRO A 2 -17.97 -5.50 -17.90
CA PRO A 2 -18.77 -6.52 -17.23
C PRO A 2 -18.10 -7.08 -15.95
N TRP A 3 -16.81 -7.44 -16.02
CA TRP A 3 -16.07 -8.01 -14.88
C TRP A 3 -16.06 -7.08 -13.66
N LYS A 4 -15.80 -5.79 -13.85
CA LYS A 4 -15.69 -4.81 -12.75
C LYS A 4 -17.02 -4.69 -12.01
N ARG A 5 -18.12 -4.61 -12.73
CA ARG A 5 -19.46 -4.49 -12.13
C ARG A 5 -19.79 -5.75 -11.31
N MET A 6 -19.48 -6.93 -11.83
CA MET A 6 -19.71 -8.20 -11.14
C MET A 6 -18.84 -8.32 -9.88
N ALA A 7 -17.56 -7.97 -9.99
CA ALA A 7 -16.63 -8.00 -8.87
C ALA A 7 -17.01 -6.98 -7.77
N ASP A 8 -17.36 -5.75 -8.15
CA ASP A 8 -17.79 -4.71 -7.21
C ASP A 8 -19.11 -5.11 -6.51
N GLU A 9 -20.02 -5.80 -7.22
CA GLU A 9 -21.27 -6.32 -6.65
C GLU A 9 -21.01 -7.48 -5.67
N ALA A 10 -20.15 -8.44 -6.03
CA ALA A 10 -19.72 -9.51 -5.15
C ALA A 10 -19.03 -8.95 -3.88
N PHE A 11 -18.15 -7.96 -4.06
CA PHE A 11 -17.47 -7.28 -2.94
C PHE A 11 -18.46 -6.61 -1.99
N LYS A 12 -19.49 -5.94 -2.51
CA LYS A 12 -20.58 -5.33 -1.70
C LYS A 12 -21.37 -6.38 -0.92
N ARG A 13 -21.58 -7.56 -1.51
CA ARG A 13 -22.22 -8.71 -0.85
C ARG A 13 -21.32 -9.42 0.15
N ARG A 14 -20.07 -8.96 0.31
CA ARG A 14 -19.00 -9.61 1.10
C ARG A 14 -18.61 -11.00 0.58
N ASP A 15 -18.93 -11.28 -0.68
CA ASP A 15 -18.44 -12.46 -1.37
C ASP A 15 -17.09 -12.12 -2.02
N TYR A 16 -16.05 -12.13 -1.18
CA TYR A 16 -14.69 -11.77 -1.60
C TYR A 16 -14.08 -12.81 -2.54
N TRP A 17 -14.46 -14.07 -2.39
CA TRP A 17 -14.00 -15.15 -3.26
C TRP A 17 -14.55 -15.00 -4.68
N GLN A 18 -15.84 -14.71 -4.83
CA GLN A 18 -16.43 -14.43 -6.14
C GLN A 18 -15.83 -13.16 -6.76
N ALA A 19 -15.60 -12.11 -5.96
CA ALA A 19 -14.93 -10.90 -6.45
C ALA A 19 -13.51 -11.23 -6.97
N MET A 20 -12.76 -12.06 -6.24
CA MET A 20 -11.42 -12.51 -6.64
C MET A 20 -11.42 -13.36 -7.90
N GLN A 21 -12.41 -14.22 -8.13
CA GLN A 21 -12.53 -14.96 -9.39
C GLN A 21 -12.65 -14.01 -10.58
N HIS A 22 -13.52 -12.99 -10.48
CA HIS A 22 -13.66 -11.99 -11.53
C HIS A 22 -12.39 -11.16 -11.75
N TYR A 23 -11.67 -10.83 -10.67
CA TYR A 23 -10.38 -10.14 -10.80
C TYR A 23 -9.27 -11.05 -11.37
N GLY A 24 -9.25 -12.33 -10.99
CA GLY A 24 -8.29 -13.32 -11.49
C GLY A 24 -8.40 -13.52 -12.99
N THR A 25 -9.61 -13.74 -13.51
CA THR A 25 -9.85 -13.80 -14.96
C THR A 25 -9.39 -12.54 -15.66
N ARG A 26 -9.58 -11.36 -15.05
CA ARG A 26 -9.12 -10.10 -15.64
C ARG A 26 -7.60 -9.98 -15.65
N LEU A 27 -6.90 -10.46 -14.63
CA LEU A 27 -5.43 -10.48 -14.61
C LEU A 27 -4.88 -11.42 -15.68
N GLU A 28 -5.51 -12.58 -15.88
CA GLU A 28 -5.16 -13.51 -16.97
C GLU A 28 -5.35 -12.87 -18.35
N GLU A 29 -6.47 -12.19 -18.60
CA GLU A 29 -6.72 -11.43 -19.84
C GLU A 29 -5.69 -10.32 -20.07
N LEU A 30 -5.14 -9.75 -18.99
CA LEU A 30 -4.10 -8.71 -19.05
C LEU A 30 -2.68 -9.29 -19.10
N GLY A 31 -2.51 -10.61 -19.08
CA GLY A 31 -1.20 -11.28 -19.10
C GLY A 31 -0.39 -11.12 -17.81
N VAL A 32 -1.01 -10.73 -16.70
CA VAL A 32 -0.33 -10.47 -15.43
C VAL A 32 -0.33 -11.73 -14.58
N LYS A 33 0.86 -12.31 -14.36
CA LYS A 33 1.06 -13.44 -13.45
C LYS A 33 1.41 -12.93 -12.05
N VAL A 34 0.66 -13.36 -11.04
CA VAL A 34 0.99 -13.14 -9.63
C VAL A 34 0.84 -14.46 -8.89
N ARG A 35 1.86 -14.84 -8.12
CA ARG A 35 1.86 -16.06 -7.31
C ARG A 35 1.03 -15.81 -6.05
N PHE A 36 0.14 -16.74 -5.72
CA PHE A 36 -0.53 -16.75 -4.42
C PHE A 36 0.45 -17.25 -3.35
N CYS A 37 0.45 -16.64 -2.18
CA CYS A 37 1.21 -17.15 -1.05
C CYS A 37 0.46 -18.36 -0.47
N THR A 38 0.87 -19.58 -0.84
CA THR A 38 0.38 -20.81 -0.21
C THR A 38 1.26 -21.18 0.98
N GLU A 39 0.72 -21.93 1.95
CA GLU A 39 1.47 -22.39 3.15
C GLU A 39 2.72 -23.22 2.78
N GLU A 40 2.74 -23.87 1.61
CA GLU A 40 3.89 -24.63 1.09
C GLU A 40 5.02 -23.76 0.52
N ALA A 41 4.81 -22.46 0.34
CA ALA A 41 5.84 -21.54 -0.19
C ALA A 41 6.78 -20.99 0.90
N GLU A 42 6.63 -21.44 2.16
CA GLU A 42 7.41 -20.95 3.31
C GLU A 42 8.83 -21.51 3.38
N GLU A 43 9.17 -22.55 2.59
CA GLU A 43 10.53 -23.11 2.54
C GLU A 43 11.44 -22.47 1.48
N GLU A 44 10.89 -21.74 0.52
CA GLU A 44 11.67 -21.00 -0.48
C GLU A 44 11.69 -19.52 -0.10
N GLY A 45 12.57 -19.18 0.84
CA GLY A 45 12.99 -17.80 1.05
C GLY A 45 13.67 -17.30 -0.22
N GLU A 46 12.92 -16.68 -1.13
CA GLU A 46 13.50 -16.05 -2.29
C GLU A 46 12.69 -14.81 -2.70
N ALA A 47 13.37 -13.67 -2.67
CA ALA A 47 12.93 -12.46 -3.35
C ALA A 47 12.95 -12.76 -4.86
N ASP A 48 11.84 -13.29 -5.38
CA ASP A 48 11.71 -13.59 -6.79
C ASP A 48 11.53 -12.27 -7.57
N GLU A 49 12.66 -11.73 -8.04
CA GLU A 49 12.74 -10.74 -9.10
C GLU A 49 12.06 -11.31 -10.35
N THR A 50 10.73 -11.22 -10.40
CA THR A 50 10.00 -11.62 -11.60
C THR A 50 10.31 -10.66 -12.73
N GLU A 51 11.11 -11.15 -13.69
CA GLU A 51 11.33 -10.56 -15.01
C GLU A 51 10.00 -10.02 -15.54
N ALA A 52 9.89 -8.69 -15.56
CA ALA A 52 8.90 -8.03 -16.38
C ALA A 52 9.23 -8.38 -17.82
N THR A 53 8.54 -9.38 -18.38
CA THR A 53 8.49 -9.57 -19.83
C THR A 53 7.93 -8.29 -20.42
N GLN A 54 8.85 -7.45 -20.87
CA GLN A 54 8.59 -6.26 -21.65
C GLN A 54 8.03 -6.73 -22.99
N ASP A 55 6.73 -6.54 -23.18
CA ASP A 55 6.16 -6.31 -24.50
C ASP A 55 4.76 -5.69 -24.32
N ASP A 56 4.73 -4.37 -24.17
CA ASP A 56 4.15 -3.56 -25.25
C ASP A 56 4.47 -2.06 -25.08
N ALA A 57 4.77 -1.47 -26.22
CA ALA A 57 5.42 -0.19 -26.44
C ALA A 57 4.66 1.05 -25.91
N ALA A 58 5.46 2.09 -25.62
CA ALA A 58 5.09 3.51 -25.59
C ALA A 58 4.26 4.03 -24.39
N ALA A 59 4.97 4.45 -23.33
CA ALA A 59 4.45 5.46 -22.41
C ALA A 59 5.60 6.20 -21.71
N ARG A 60 5.75 7.49 -22.00
CA ARG A 60 6.28 8.48 -21.04
C ARG A 60 5.74 8.20 -19.63
N PRO A 61 6.35 8.73 -18.55
CA PRO A 61 5.64 8.89 -17.28
C PRO A 61 4.40 9.75 -17.56
N ARG A 62 3.26 9.08 -17.80
CA ARG A 62 1.95 9.71 -17.89
C ARG A 62 1.66 10.14 -16.46
N GLY A 63 1.18 11.36 -16.25
CA GLY A 63 1.06 11.98 -14.93
C GLY A 63 0.29 11.14 -13.90
N ILE A 64 0.07 11.72 -12.71
CA ILE A 64 -0.72 11.14 -11.59
C ILE A 64 -2.04 10.49 -12.05
N ASP A 65 -2.56 10.88 -13.21
CA ASP A 65 -3.88 10.53 -13.73
C ASP A 65 -3.99 9.21 -14.50
N GLN A 66 -2.90 8.48 -14.81
CA GLN A 66 -2.98 7.22 -15.57
C GLN A 66 -2.49 6.00 -14.78
N VAL A 67 -3.30 5.56 -13.82
CA VAL A 67 -3.09 4.27 -13.14
C VAL A 67 -3.44 3.11 -14.10
N PRO A 68 -2.50 2.19 -14.40
CA PRO A 68 -2.76 1.02 -15.24
C PRO A 68 -3.93 0.17 -14.73
N GLU A 69 -4.68 -0.43 -15.64
CA GLU A 69 -5.80 -1.31 -15.27
C GLU A 69 -5.32 -2.50 -14.42
N ALA A 70 -4.19 -3.10 -14.78
CA ALA A 70 -3.53 -4.14 -14.01
C ALA A 70 -3.29 -3.72 -12.55
N ALA A 71 -2.73 -2.52 -12.32
CA ALA A 71 -2.54 -2.00 -10.97
C ALA A 71 -3.87 -1.89 -10.20
N LYS A 72 -4.94 -1.41 -10.86
CA LYS A 72 -6.27 -1.31 -10.24
C LYS A 72 -6.82 -2.67 -9.81
N VAL A 73 -6.70 -3.67 -10.68
CA VAL A 73 -7.17 -5.04 -10.42
C VAL A 73 -6.36 -5.66 -9.29
N LEU A 74 -5.03 -5.62 -9.35
CA LEU A 74 -4.14 -6.14 -8.31
C LEU A 74 -4.43 -5.52 -6.93
N SER A 75 -4.59 -4.20 -6.90
CA SER A 75 -4.89 -3.50 -5.66
C SER A 75 -6.26 -3.92 -5.10
N ASN A 76 -7.26 -4.16 -5.95
CA ASN A 76 -8.56 -4.68 -5.52
C ASN A 76 -8.50 -6.14 -5.03
N CYS A 77 -7.66 -6.98 -5.64
CA CYS A 77 -7.34 -8.31 -5.11
C CYS A 77 -6.76 -8.21 -3.69
N ALA A 78 -5.78 -7.32 -3.48
CA ALA A 78 -5.22 -7.08 -2.15
C ALA A 78 -6.29 -6.70 -1.12
N ALA A 79 -7.24 -5.83 -1.48
CA ALA A 79 -8.37 -5.52 -0.60
C ALA A 79 -9.27 -6.74 -0.29
N CYS A 80 -9.51 -7.64 -1.25
CA CYS A 80 -10.28 -8.86 -0.99
C CYS A 80 -9.54 -9.78 -0.03
N PHE A 81 -8.24 -9.99 -0.26
CA PHE A 81 -7.38 -10.79 0.62
C PHE A 81 -7.32 -10.25 2.05
N ALA A 82 -7.16 -8.94 2.22
CA ALA A 82 -7.22 -8.31 3.53
C ALA A 82 -8.57 -8.53 4.23
N LYS A 83 -9.68 -8.61 3.49
CA LYS A 83 -11.02 -8.88 4.07
C LYS A 83 -11.20 -10.32 4.52
N VAL A 84 -10.53 -11.28 3.88
CA VAL A 84 -10.50 -12.68 4.31
C VAL A 84 -9.35 -12.98 5.28
N ARG A 85 -8.61 -11.96 5.72
CA ARG A 85 -7.46 -12.04 6.65
C ARG A 85 -6.26 -12.83 6.13
N ASP A 86 -6.17 -13.04 4.83
CA ASP A 86 -4.94 -13.52 4.18
C ASP A 86 -4.05 -12.30 3.90
N PHE A 87 -3.29 -11.90 4.92
CA PHE A 87 -2.44 -10.72 4.83
C PHE A 87 -1.18 -10.97 3.99
N LYS A 88 -0.73 -12.22 3.83
CA LYS A 88 0.44 -12.58 3.01
C LYS A 88 0.14 -12.33 1.54
N SER A 89 -0.97 -12.89 1.04
CA SER A 89 -1.42 -12.64 -0.33
C SER A 89 -1.80 -11.16 -0.50
N SER A 90 -2.48 -10.54 0.47
CA SER A 90 -2.78 -9.10 0.39
C SER A 90 -1.53 -8.26 0.18
N LEU A 91 -0.45 -8.54 0.91
CA LEU A 91 0.80 -7.82 0.81
C LEU A 91 1.46 -8.02 -0.56
N ALA A 92 1.54 -9.25 -1.06
CA ALA A 92 2.11 -9.57 -2.37
C ALA A 92 1.39 -8.83 -3.51
N PHE A 93 0.05 -8.87 -3.54
CA PHE A 93 -0.74 -8.17 -4.55
C PHE A 93 -0.63 -6.65 -4.44
N ALA A 94 -0.56 -6.11 -3.22
CA ALA A 94 -0.41 -4.67 -3.00
C ALA A 94 0.97 -4.16 -3.43
N ARG A 95 2.05 -4.91 -3.16
CA ARG A 95 3.41 -4.62 -3.63
C ARG A 95 3.46 -4.57 -5.16
N LYS A 96 2.95 -5.60 -5.84
CA LYS A 96 2.89 -5.61 -7.31
C LYS A 96 2.09 -4.43 -7.88
N ALA A 97 0.96 -4.08 -7.24
CA ALA A 97 0.18 -2.91 -7.65
C ALA A 97 0.96 -1.58 -7.45
N SER A 98 1.79 -1.48 -6.41
CA SER A 98 2.64 -0.31 -6.16
C SER A 98 3.80 -0.21 -7.15
N GLU A 99 4.37 -1.33 -7.60
CA GLU A 99 5.39 -1.36 -8.66
C GLU A 99 4.83 -0.82 -9.98
N LEU A 100 3.62 -1.24 -10.36
CA LEU A 100 2.96 -0.78 -11.59
C LEU A 100 2.47 0.67 -11.51
N ALA A 101 2.21 1.19 -10.31
CA ALA A 101 1.67 2.52 -10.10
C ALA A 101 2.27 3.16 -8.84
N PRO A 102 3.57 3.54 -8.85
CA PRO A 102 4.28 3.99 -7.65
C PRO A 102 3.73 5.31 -7.07
N ARG A 103 3.09 6.13 -7.91
CA ARG A 103 2.48 7.41 -7.50
C ARG A 103 1.01 7.28 -7.08
N TRP A 104 0.51 6.06 -6.92
CA TRP A 104 -0.87 5.80 -6.54
C TRP A 104 -0.96 5.40 -5.07
N SER A 105 -1.69 6.18 -4.27
CA SER A 105 -1.79 6.02 -2.82
C SER A 105 -2.38 4.68 -2.36
N LYS A 106 -3.35 4.14 -3.11
CA LYS A 106 -4.15 2.98 -2.66
C LYS A 106 -3.34 1.70 -2.42
N PRO A 107 -2.45 1.25 -3.33
CA PRO A 107 -1.54 0.15 -3.06
C PRO A 107 -0.73 0.34 -1.78
N TRP A 108 -0.15 1.53 -1.57
CA TRP A 108 0.65 1.83 -0.38
C TRP A 108 -0.17 1.73 0.91
N SER A 109 -1.41 2.25 0.93
CA SER A 109 -2.31 2.10 2.08
C SER A 109 -2.63 0.62 2.38
N ARG A 110 -2.73 -0.21 1.34
CA ARG A 110 -3.02 -1.66 1.46
C ARG A 110 -1.79 -2.44 1.94
N ILE A 111 -0.58 -2.06 1.51
CA ILE A 111 0.69 -2.57 2.07
C ILE A 111 0.73 -2.25 3.56
N GLY A 112 0.46 -0.99 3.95
CA GLY A 112 0.41 -0.56 5.35
C GLY A 112 -0.46 -1.45 6.23
N VAL A 113 -1.72 -1.69 5.81
CA VAL A 113 -2.65 -2.54 6.56
C VAL A 113 -2.20 -4.01 6.58
N ALA A 114 -1.75 -4.55 5.44
CA ALA A 114 -1.39 -5.97 5.34
C ALA A 114 -0.12 -6.28 6.15
N ALA A 115 0.92 -5.45 5.99
CA ALA A 115 2.18 -5.60 6.72
C ALA A 115 1.98 -5.45 8.24
N TRP A 116 1.15 -4.50 8.68
CA TRP A 116 0.84 -4.32 10.10
C TRP A 116 0.19 -5.56 10.75
N GLN A 117 -0.56 -6.33 9.97
CA GLN A 117 -1.34 -7.46 10.46
C GLN A 117 -0.62 -8.82 10.34
N LEU A 118 0.56 -8.85 9.71
CA LEU A 118 1.32 -10.09 9.53
C LEU A 118 2.12 -10.44 10.80
N ASP A 119 3.15 -9.67 11.09
CA ASP A 119 4.04 -9.90 12.22
C ASP A 119 4.81 -8.62 12.57
N ASP A 120 5.53 -8.68 13.69
CA ASP A 120 6.29 -7.55 14.21
C ASP A 120 7.45 -7.13 13.29
N SER A 121 7.98 -8.04 12.47
CA SER A 121 9.07 -7.76 11.54
C SER A 121 8.61 -6.90 10.35
N ALA A 122 7.34 -6.98 9.98
CA ALA A 122 6.74 -6.21 8.90
C ALA A 122 6.20 -4.83 9.33
N ARG A 123 6.20 -4.49 10.64
CA ARG A 123 5.63 -3.22 11.10
C ARG A 123 6.41 -1.98 10.62
N ALA A 124 7.72 -2.08 10.40
CA ALA A 124 8.51 -1.01 9.82
C ALA A 124 8.08 -0.69 8.38
N GLU A 125 7.88 -1.73 7.56
CA GLU A 125 7.33 -1.59 6.21
C GLU A 125 5.93 -0.98 6.24
N ALA A 126 5.11 -1.35 7.22
CA ALA A 126 3.75 -0.80 7.34
C ALA A 126 3.75 0.73 7.53
N VAL A 127 4.62 1.25 8.41
CA VAL A 127 4.76 2.70 8.63
C VAL A 127 5.30 3.38 7.38
N GLU A 128 6.33 2.82 6.74
CA GLU A 128 6.90 3.38 5.52
C GLU A 128 5.86 3.43 4.38
N ALA A 129 5.08 2.37 4.21
CA ALA A 129 4.03 2.31 3.21
C ALA A 129 2.90 3.31 3.50
N CYS A 130 2.48 3.46 4.76
CA CYS A 130 1.53 4.50 5.12
C CYS A 130 2.08 5.91 4.90
N ALA A 131 3.38 6.14 5.12
CA ALA A 131 4.04 7.41 4.82
C ALA A 131 4.00 7.72 3.32
N LYS A 132 4.33 6.73 2.46
CA LYS A 132 4.18 6.85 1.00
C LYS A 132 2.72 7.09 0.59
N ALA A 133 1.76 6.45 1.23
CA ALA A 133 0.34 6.68 0.94
C ALA A 133 -0.06 8.14 1.22
N VAL A 134 0.38 8.71 2.34
CA VAL A 134 0.16 10.13 2.70
C VAL A 134 0.92 11.06 1.76
N GLU A 135 2.15 10.71 1.36
CA GLU A 135 2.95 11.48 0.42
C GLU A 135 2.24 11.64 -0.93
N MET A 136 1.66 10.55 -1.44
CA MET A 136 0.93 10.58 -2.72
C MET A 136 -0.46 11.20 -2.58
N GLU A 137 -1.16 10.94 -1.47
CA GLU A 137 -2.50 11.45 -1.19
C GLU A 137 -2.68 11.72 0.31
N PRO A 138 -2.54 12.98 0.77
CA PRO A 138 -2.67 13.35 2.17
C PRO A 138 -4.15 13.46 2.59
N SER A 139 -4.88 12.35 2.45
CA SER A 139 -6.26 12.22 2.89
C SER A 139 -6.33 11.98 4.41
N ARG A 140 -7.50 12.25 4.99
CA ARG A 140 -7.74 12.01 6.42
C ARG A 140 -7.50 10.55 6.79
N GLU A 141 -7.90 9.62 5.92
CA GLU A 141 -7.78 8.18 6.14
C GLU A 141 -6.32 7.71 6.13
N ASN A 142 -5.52 8.21 5.18
CA ASN A 142 -4.10 7.87 5.09
C ASN A 142 -3.32 8.45 6.28
N VAL A 143 -3.59 9.71 6.64
CA VAL A 143 -2.95 10.37 7.80
C VAL A 143 -3.31 9.67 9.11
N ALA A 144 -4.57 9.29 9.30
CA ALA A 144 -5.00 8.57 10.50
C ALA A 144 -4.34 7.20 10.63
N SER A 145 -4.18 6.48 9.51
CA SER A 145 -3.49 5.19 9.48
C SER A 145 -2.01 5.34 9.82
N LEU A 146 -1.31 6.30 9.21
CA LEU A 146 0.09 6.60 9.49
C LEU A 146 0.31 6.99 10.96
N LEU A 147 -0.52 7.89 11.50
CA LEU A 147 -0.43 8.34 12.88
C LEU A 147 -0.59 7.16 13.85
N SER A 148 -1.60 6.32 13.61
CA SER A 148 -1.90 5.15 14.43
C SER A 148 -0.75 4.14 14.46
N TYR A 149 -0.18 3.83 13.29
CA TYR A 149 0.91 2.85 13.16
C TYR A 149 2.23 3.40 13.70
N ALA A 150 2.57 4.66 13.39
CA ALA A 150 3.78 5.29 13.90
C ALA A 150 3.78 5.41 15.43
N ALA A 151 2.63 5.71 16.05
CA ALA A 151 2.53 5.81 17.52
C ALA A 151 2.61 4.46 18.25
N GLN A 152 2.21 3.37 17.59
CA GLN A 152 2.22 2.02 18.17
C GLN A 152 3.54 1.27 17.95
N MET A 153 4.30 1.65 16.93
CA MET A 153 5.58 1.02 16.57
C MET A 153 6.67 1.31 17.60
N GLU A 154 6.77 2.56 18.02
CA GLU A 154 7.88 3.03 18.84
C GLU A 154 7.37 4.03 19.89
N GLY A 155 7.90 3.97 21.11
CA GLY A 155 7.50 4.85 22.22
C GLY A 155 8.03 6.28 22.08
N PRO A 156 7.41 7.30 22.70
CA PRO A 156 7.67 8.71 22.43
C PRO A 156 9.16 9.09 22.52
N SER A 157 9.62 9.87 21.55
CA SER A 157 11.02 10.33 21.42
C SER A 157 11.04 11.75 20.87
N VAL A 158 11.49 12.69 21.71
CA VAL A 158 11.58 14.12 21.33
C VAL A 158 12.60 14.34 20.22
N ASP A 159 13.71 13.61 20.24
CA ASP A 159 14.77 13.73 19.24
C ASP A 159 14.28 13.27 17.86
N GLU A 160 13.55 12.16 17.81
CA GLU A 160 12.96 11.70 16.55
C GLU A 160 11.78 12.55 16.09
N ALA A 161 10.97 13.04 17.01
CA ALA A 161 9.93 14.01 16.68
C ALA A 161 10.56 15.25 16.03
N HIS A 162 11.65 15.76 16.60
CA HIS A 162 12.40 16.89 16.06
C HIS A 162 13.00 16.57 14.69
N MET A 163 13.63 15.40 14.53
CA MET A 163 14.19 14.95 13.25
C MET A 163 13.12 14.91 12.14
N HIS A 164 11.97 14.29 12.40
CA HIS A 164 10.90 14.21 11.41
C HIS A 164 10.28 15.58 11.13
N LYS A 165 10.15 16.44 12.13
CA LYS A 165 9.73 17.84 11.95
C LYS A 165 10.68 18.59 11.02
N GLU A 166 12.00 18.45 11.18
CA GLU A 166 12.96 19.10 10.29
C GLU A 166 12.91 18.56 8.85
N LYS A 167 12.69 17.24 8.67
CA LYS A 167 12.43 16.66 7.34
C LYS A 167 11.15 17.24 6.72
N GLY A 168 10.09 17.43 7.50
CA GLY A 168 8.86 18.10 7.07
C GLY A 168 9.08 19.55 6.66
N ASN A 169 9.91 20.29 7.40
CA ASN A 169 10.29 21.67 7.08
C ASN A 169 11.04 21.74 5.74
N GLU A 170 11.97 20.81 5.49
CA GLU A 170 12.69 20.69 4.21
C GLU A 170 11.72 20.40 3.06
N ALA A 171 10.86 19.40 3.20
CA ALA A 171 9.85 19.06 2.19
C ALA A 171 8.91 20.24 1.88
N THR A 172 8.59 21.06 2.89
CA THR A 172 7.81 22.28 2.70
C THR A 172 8.58 23.30 1.84
N ARG A 173 9.89 23.44 2.05
CA ARG A 173 10.76 24.32 1.26
C ARG A 173 10.90 23.85 -0.20
N THR A 174 10.96 22.54 -0.43
CA THR A 174 11.00 21.95 -1.78
C THR A 174 9.62 21.85 -2.45
N ARG A 175 8.55 22.26 -1.76
CA ARG A 175 7.13 22.18 -2.19
C ARG A 175 6.58 20.75 -2.34
N GLU A 176 7.21 19.79 -1.69
CA GLU A 176 6.73 18.41 -1.56
C GLU A 176 5.73 18.30 -0.41
N LEU A 177 4.55 18.91 -0.59
CA LEU A 177 3.58 19.08 0.49
C LEU A 177 3.06 17.75 1.06
N GLY A 178 2.90 16.71 0.23
CA GLY A 178 2.51 15.39 0.72
C GLY A 178 3.56 14.76 1.63
N LEU A 179 4.84 14.84 1.23
CA LEU A 179 5.96 14.39 2.05
C LEU A 179 6.03 15.16 3.35
N ALA A 180 5.81 16.48 3.30
CA ALA A 180 5.75 17.31 4.50
C ALA A 180 4.67 16.83 5.47
N VAL A 181 3.45 16.54 4.97
CA VAL A 181 2.36 16.00 5.80
C VAL A 181 2.73 14.66 6.41
N ALA A 182 3.34 13.74 5.64
CA ALA A 182 3.77 12.45 6.16
C ALA A 182 4.80 12.60 7.29
N MET A 183 5.82 13.44 7.09
CA MET A 183 6.87 13.69 8.08
C MET A 183 6.35 14.36 9.34
N TYR A 184 5.49 15.38 9.22
CA TYR A 184 4.86 15.99 10.39
C TYR A 184 3.94 15.02 11.13
N THR A 185 3.24 14.14 10.42
CA THR A 185 2.38 13.12 11.04
C THR A 185 3.21 12.16 11.89
N ILE A 186 4.35 11.69 11.38
CA ILE A 186 5.27 10.86 12.16
C ILE A 186 5.82 11.66 13.34
N ALA A 187 6.23 12.91 13.14
CA ALA A 187 6.73 13.76 14.22
C ALA A 187 5.72 13.88 15.39
N ILE A 188 4.45 14.11 15.07
CA ILE A 188 3.36 14.17 16.06
C ILE A 188 3.19 12.83 16.78
N ALA A 189 3.28 11.71 16.07
CA ALA A 189 3.17 10.37 16.65
C ALA A 189 4.25 10.08 17.70
N ARG A 190 5.42 10.71 17.58
CA ARG A 190 6.58 10.53 18.48
C ARG A 190 6.60 11.52 19.65
N LEU A 191 5.70 12.52 19.68
CA LEU A 191 5.67 13.48 20.78
C LEU A 191 5.22 12.81 22.09
N PRO A 192 5.83 13.13 23.24
CA PRO A 192 5.27 12.74 24.52
C PRO A 192 3.88 13.37 24.69
N GLY A 193 2.97 12.66 25.36
CA GLY A 193 1.66 13.21 25.72
C GLY A 193 1.83 14.54 26.47
N LEU A 194 0.96 15.51 26.19
CA LEU A 194 0.98 16.77 26.92
C LEU A 194 0.75 16.47 28.41
N PRO A 195 1.56 17.03 29.34
CA PRO A 195 1.25 16.93 30.75
C PRO A 195 -0.12 17.57 31.01
N GLU A 196 -0.95 16.89 31.81
CA GLU A 196 -2.27 17.36 32.26
C GLU A 196 -2.19 18.69 33.03
#